data_AF-A0A3C1NAJ5-F1
#
_entry.id   AF-A0A3C1NAJ5-F1
#
_cell.length_a   1.000
_cell.length_b   1.000
_cell.length_c   1.000
_cell.angle_alpha   90.00
_cell.angle_beta   90.00
_cell.angle_gamma   90.00
#
_symmetry.space_group_name_H-M   'P 1'
#
loop_
_entity.id
_entity.type
_entity.pdbx_description
1 polymer ?
#
loop_
_entity_poly.entity_id
_entity_poly.type
_entity_poly.pdbx_seq_one_letter_code
_entity_poly.pdbx_strand_id
1 'polypeptide(L)'
;MKPDSFIPLEFKKRTRDEMVTRSEEFLQLIQQRRSVRDYSDREIPRQVIDNAIRAAGSAPSGANMQPWHFVVVTDSAVRARIRNAAEQEEHEFYSHRASAEWLEALAPLGTDERKPFLETASCLIVIFLKKFSFNASGKQFKNYYT
;
A
#
# COMPACT_ATOMS: atom_id res chain seq x y z
N MET A 1 -33.31 -13.70 -5.23
CA MET A 1 -31.96 -14.14 -5.68
C MET A 1 -32.07 -14.44 -7.16
N LYS A 2 -31.22 -13.89 -8.04
CA LYS A 2 -31.25 -14.29 -9.45
C LYS A 2 -30.64 -15.71 -9.54
N PRO A 3 -31.40 -16.73 -9.97
CA PRO A 3 -30.95 -18.13 -9.92
C PRO A 3 -29.67 -18.38 -10.73
N ASP A 4 -29.40 -17.55 -11.74
CA ASP A 4 -28.33 -17.76 -12.72
C ASP A 4 -27.12 -16.83 -12.54
N SER A 5 -26.97 -16.16 -11.38
CA SER A 5 -25.88 -15.19 -11.17
C SER A 5 -24.62 -15.76 -10.50
N PHE A 6 -24.58 -17.07 -10.23
CA PHE A 6 -23.44 -17.72 -9.59
C PHE A 6 -22.72 -18.64 -10.58
N ILE A 7 -21.40 -18.55 -10.60
CA ILE A 7 -20.53 -19.43 -11.38
C ILE A 7 -19.82 -20.42 -10.45
N PRO A 8 -19.62 -21.69 -10.85
CA PRO A 8 -18.80 -22.62 -10.09
C PRO A 8 -17.37 -22.09 -9.91
N LEU A 9 -16.80 -22.27 -8.73
CA LEU A 9 -15.40 -21.91 -8.48
C LEU A 9 -14.48 -22.92 -9.16
N GLU A 10 -13.71 -22.47 -10.14
CA GLU A 10 -12.62 -23.25 -10.70
C GLU A 10 -11.43 -23.28 -9.72
N PHE A 11 -11.29 -24.39 -9.00
CA PHE A 11 -10.24 -24.58 -8.00
C PHE A 11 -9.31 -25.75 -8.38
N LYS A 12 -8.01 -25.47 -8.49
CA LYS A 12 -6.98 -26.49 -8.69
C LYS A 12 -6.56 -27.10 -7.34
N LYS A 13 -7.01 -28.32 -7.07
CA LYS A 13 -6.54 -29.13 -5.94
C LYS A 13 -5.05 -29.46 -6.10
N ARG A 14 -4.32 -29.47 -4.98
CA ARG A 14 -2.89 -29.79 -4.90
C ARG A 14 -2.68 -30.97 -3.95
N THR A 15 -1.56 -31.68 -4.10
CA THR A 15 -1.18 -32.72 -3.13
C THR A 15 -0.75 -32.07 -1.81
N ARG A 16 -0.78 -32.84 -0.71
CA ARG A 16 -0.35 -32.34 0.60
C ARG A 16 1.10 -31.88 0.57
N ASP A 17 1.98 -32.66 -0.05
CA ASP A 17 3.40 -32.33 -0.15
C ASP A 17 3.62 -31.05 -0.97
N GLU A 18 2.92 -30.88 -2.11
CA GLU A 18 2.99 -29.63 -2.89
C GLU A 18 2.50 -28.42 -2.07
N MET A 19 1.45 -28.58 -1.26
CA MET A 19 0.96 -27.50 -0.40
C MET A 19 2.01 -27.09 0.63
N VAL A 20 2.68 -28.04 1.28
CA VAL A 20 3.73 -27.78 2.27
C VAL A 20 4.89 -27.05 1.60
N THR A 21 5.46 -27.61 0.53
CA THR A 21 6.60 -27.02 -0.17
C THR A 21 6.32 -25.58 -0.62
N ARG A 22 5.18 -25.32 -1.27
CA ARG A 22 4.85 -23.97 -1.73
C ARG A 22 4.64 -22.98 -0.60
N SER A 23 4.11 -23.44 0.53
CA SER A 23 3.92 -22.58 1.71
C SER A 23 5.26 -22.18 2.34
N GLU A 24 6.23 -23.10 2.38
CA GLU A 24 7.58 -22.85 2.87
C GLU A 24 8.34 -21.88 1.97
N GLU A 25 8.29 -22.09 0.65
CA GLU A 25 8.89 -21.19 -0.35
C GLU A 25 8.34 -19.76 -0.22
N PHE A 26 7.02 -19.62 -0.11
CA PHE A 26 6.39 -18.31 0.05
C PHE A 26 6.73 -17.65 1.39
N LEU A 27 6.77 -18.43 2.48
CA LEU A 27 7.17 -17.95 3.80
C LEU A 27 8.61 -17.40 3.76
N GLN A 28 9.54 -18.16 3.18
CA GLN A 28 10.94 -17.75 3.02
C GLN A 28 11.04 -16.47 2.19
N LEU A 29 10.28 -16.37 1.09
CA LEU A 29 10.24 -15.16 0.26
C LEU A 29 9.76 -13.93 1.04
N ILE A 30 8.66 -14.05 1.78
CA ILE A 30 8.09 -12.92 2.53
C ILE A 30 8.97 -12.54 3.74
N GLN A 31 9.65 -13.49 4.37
CA GLN A 31 10.60 -13.22 5.45
C GLN A 31 11.81 -12.38 5.02
N GLN A 32 12.19 -12.42 3.74
CA GLN A 32 13.26 -11.57 3.20
C GLN A 32 12.84 -10.09 3.07
N ARG A 33 11.53 -9.79 3.10
CA ARG A 33 11.03 -8.41 2.98
C ARG A 33 11.46 -7.58 4.18
N ARG A 34 12.13 -6.46 3.92
CA ARG A 34 12.44 -5.41 4.90
C ARG A 34 11.82 -4.09 4.49
N SER A 35 11.54 -3.23 5.47
CA SER A 35 11.20 -1.84 5.18
C SER A 35 12.50 -1.09 4.89
N VAL A 36 12.67 -0.66 3.65
CA VAL A 36 13.86 0.06 3.16
C VAL A 36 13.56 1.56 3.18
N ARG A 37 14.55 2.36 3.56
CA ARG A 37 14.46 3.84 3.64
C ARG A 37 15.50 4.57 2.78
N ASP A 38 16.46 3.85 2.21
CA ASP A 38 17.43 4.37 1.25
C ASP A 38 17.18 3.72 -0.11
N TYR A 39 16.74 4.51 -1.08
CA TYR A 39 16.34 4.05 -2.40
C TYR A 39 17.33 4.51 -3.46
N SER A 40 17.41 3.76 -4.56
CA SER A 40 18.00 4.25 -5.81
C SER A 40 16.97 5.06 -6.60
N ASP A 41 17.46 6.00 -7.40
CA ASP A 41 16.73 6.78 -8.40
C ASP A 41 16.47 6.04 -9.72
N ARG A 42 16.94 4.79 -9.82
CA ARG A 42 16.75 3.95 -11.00
C ARG A 42 15.28 3.79 -11.33
N GLU A 43 14.93 4.10 -12.58
CA GLU A 43 13.59 3.91 -13.10
C GLU A 43 13.15 2.44 -13.07
N ILE A 44 11.87 2.25 -12.73
CA ILE A 44 11.21 0.94 -12.67
C ILE A 44 10.25 0.84 -13.85
N PRO A 45 10.23 -0.30 -14.58
CA PRO A 45 9.27 -0.48 -15.66
C PRO A 45 7.83 -0.32 -15.17
N ARG A 46 7.03 0.49 -15.87
CA ARG A 46 5.65 0.80 -15.48
C ARG A 46 4.79 -0.45 -15.23
N GLN A 47 4.98 -1.50 -16.04
CA GLN A 47 4.26 -2.76 -15.90
C GLN A 47 4.47 -3.44 -14.54
N VAL A 48 5.64 -3.26 -13.92
CA VAL A 48 5.92 -3.81 -12.58
C VAL A 48 5.04 -3.13 -11.53
N ILE A 49 4.93 -1.79 -11.62
CA ILE A 49 4.07 -0.99 -10.73
C ILE A 49 2.61 -1.37 -10.93
N ASP A 50 2.16 -1.47 -12.19
CA ASP A 50 0.78 -1.85 -12.51
C ASP A 50 0.43 -3.26 -12.01
N ASN A 51 1.35 -4.22 -12.14
CA ASN A 51 1.16 -5.58 -11.62
C ASN A 51 1.08 -5.61 -10.10
N ALA A 52 1.91 -4.83 -9.41
CA ALA A 52 1.85 -4.71 -7.95
C ALA A 52 0.50 -4.13 -7.48
N ILE A 53 0.00 -3.10 -8.18
CA ILE A 53 -1.32 -2.50 -7.87
C ILE A 53 -2.46 -3.46 -8.17
N ARG A 54 -2.40 -4.20 -9.29
CA ARG A 54 -3.40 -5.23 -9.63
C ARG A 54 -3.43 -6.35 -8.59
N ALA A 55 -2.28 -6.78 -8.09
CA ALA A 55 -2.19 -7.74 -7.00
C ALA A 55 -2.78 -7.19 -5.70
N ALA A 56 -2.50 -5.93 -5.34
CA ALA A 56 -3.13 -5.30 -4.19
C ALA A 56 -4.66 -5.18 -4.34
N GLY A 57 -5.12 -4.86 -5.55
CA GLY A 57 -6.54 -4.71 -5.89
C GLY A 57 -7.34 -6.02 -5.85
N SER A 58 -6.69 -7.19 -5.79
CA SER A 58 -7.39 -8.47 -5.63
C SER A 58 -7.75 -8.79 -4.17
N ALA A 59 -7.46 -7.91 -3.22
CA ALA A 59 -7.88 -8.06 -1.84
C ALA A 59 -9.42 -8.15 -1.74
N PRO A 60 -9.98 -8.93 -0.80
CA PRO A 60 -11.40 -8.90 -0.52
C PRO A 60 -11.81 -7.55 0.08
N SER A 61 -13.07 -7.18 -0.07
CA SER A 61 -13.63 -5.96 0.53
C SER A 61 -15.08 -6.14 0.97
N GLY A 62 -15.50 -5.39 1.98
CA GLY A 62 -16.88 -5.42 2.48
C GLY A 62 -17.86 -5.15 1.36
N ALA A 63 -18.78 -6.08 1.11
CA ALA A 63 -19.74 -6.04 -0.01
C ALA A 63 -19.08 -5.83 -1.40
N ASN A 64 -17.82 -6.25 -1.57
CA ASN A 64 -17.04 -6.11 -2.82
C ASN A 64 -16.89 -4.66 -3.32
N MET A 65 -16.88 -3.68 -2.41
CA MET A 65 -16.88 -2.25 -2.75
C MET A 65 -15.54 -1.72 -3.29
N GLN A 66 -14.45 -2.47 -3.10
CA GLN A 66 -13.09 -2.10 -3.53
C GLN A 66 -12.71 -0.64 -3.16
N PRO A 67 -12.77 -0.28 -1.86
CA PRO A 67 -12.76 1.11 -1.41
C PRO A 67 -11.35 1.72 -1.36
N TRP A 68 -10.51 1.43 -2.35
CA TRP A 68 -9.15 1.94 -2.45
C TRP A 68 -8.98 2.84 -3.67
N HIS A 69 -8.06 3.80 -3.54
CA HIS A 69 -7.54 4.58 -4.65
C HIS A 69 -6.02 4.61 -4.57
N PHE A 70 -5.36 4.07 -5.61
CA PHE A 70 -3.91 4.07 -5.73
C PHE A 70 -3.51 5.24 -6.64
N VAL A 71 -2.73 6.17 -6.12
CA VAL A 71 -2.15 7.28 -6.88
C VAL A 71 -0.67 7.00 -7.09
N VAL A 72 -0.28 6.84 -8.36
CA VAL A 72 1.12 6.67 -8.76
C VAL A 72 1.70 8.04 -9.08
N VAL A 73 2.74 8.44 -8.34
CA VAL A 73 3.40 9.73 -8.50
C VAL A 73 4.82 9.52 -9.02
N THR A 74 5.02 9.83 -10.30
CA THR A 74 6.34 9.80 -10.98
C THR A 74 6.81 11.18 -11.41
N ASP A 75 6.00 12.22 -11.28
CA ASP A 75 6.40 13.61 -11.51
C ASP A 75 7.31 14.10 -10.36
N SER A 76 8.50 14.60 -10.70
CA SER A 76 9.50 15.02 -9.70
C SER A 76 9.07 16.25 -8.91
N ALA A 77 8.38 17.21 -9.54
CA ALA A 77 7.90 18.42 -8.85
C ALA A 77 6.80 18.06 -7.84
N VAL A 78 5.90 17.13 -8.16
CA VAL A 78 4.89 16.64 -7.23
C VAL A 78 5.55 15.87 -6.07
N ARG A 79 6.56 15.02 -6.33
CA ARG A 79 7.31 14.33 -5.27
C ARG A 79 8.02 15.29 -4.32
N ALA A 80 8.69 16.32 -4.85
CA ALA A 80 9.33 17.36 -4.04
C ALA A 80 8.31 18.10 -3.15
N ARG A 81 7.13 18.44 -3.69
CA ARG A 81 6.05 19.06 -2.89
C ARG A 81 5.56 18.14 -1.78
N ILE A 82 5.41 16.84 -2.06
CA ILE A 82 5.03 15.84 -1.05
C ILE A 82 6.09 15.76 0.05
N ARG A 83 7.37 15.71 -0.31
CA ARG A 83 8.47 15.67 0.66
C ARG A 83 8.46 16.88 1.57
N ASN A 84 8.43 18.09 1.01
CA ASN A 84 8.46 19.31 1.80
C ASN A 84 7.30 19.38 2.81
N ALA A 85 6.09 18.98 2.38
CA ALA A 85 4.95 18.91 3.28
C ALA A 85 5.12 17.83 4.36
N ALA A 86 5.66 16.66 4.02
CA ALA A 86 5.89 15.58 4.97
C ALA A 86 6.96 15.94 6.02
N GLU A 87 8.10 16.52 5.60
CA GLU A 87 9.18 16.93 6.51
C GLU A 87 8.71 18.05 7.45
N GLN A 88 7.87 18.98 6.99
CA GLN A 88 7.26 20.01 7.85
C GLN A 88 6.37 19.39 8.94
N GLU A 89 5.49 18.46 8.60
CA GLU A 89 4.62 17.78 9.56
C GLU A 89 5.40 16.90 10.56
N GLU A 90 6.46 16.24 10.07
CA GLU A 90 7.36 15.44 10.89
C GLU A 90 8.15 16.32 11.86
N HIS A 91 8.63 17.49 11.42
CA HIS A 91 9.29 18.45 12.30
C HIS A 91 8.38 18.89 13.45
N GLU A 92 7.12 19.23 13.14
CA GLU A 92 6.12 19.56 14.16
C GLU A 92 5.81 18.36 15.08
N PHE A 93 5.84 17.14 14.53
CA PHE A 93 5.63 15.93 15.30
C PHE A 93 6.76 15.66 16.28
N TYR A 94 8.01 15.59 15.82
CA TYR A 94 9.18 15.34 16.67
C TYR A 94 9.44 16.47 17.66
N SER A 95 9.16 17.71 17.29
CA SER A 95 9.43 18.87 18.17
C SER A 95 8.36 19.07 19.25
N HIS A 96 7.10 18.71 18.98
CA HIS A 96 5.98 19.12 19.83
C HIS A 96 4.94 18.04 20.16
N ARG A 97 4.79 16.98 19.34
CA ARG A 97 3.68 16.01 19.46
C ARG A 97 4.11 14.60 19.85
N ALA A 98 5.40 14.26 19.74
CA ALA A 98 5.91 12.95 20.08
C ALA A 98 6.02 12.75 21.59
N SER A 99 5.39 11.70 22.13
CA SER A 99 5.61 11.30 23.52
C SER A 99 7.01 10.69 23.68
N ALA A 100 7.57 10.74 24.90
CA ALA A 100 8.88 10.14 25.19
C ALA A 100 8.89 8.63 24.88
N GLU A 101 7.82 7.92 25.22
CA GLU A 101 7.64 6.49 24.90
C GLU A 101 7.68 6.22 23.39
N TRP A 102 7.07 7.09 22.59
CA TRP A 102 7.08 6.96 21.14
C TRP A 102 8.48 7.19 20.56
N LEU A 103 9.21 8.18 21.06
CA LEU A 103 10.59 8.45 20.64
C LEU A 103 11.52 7.27 20.98
N GLU A 104 11.36 6.67 22.15
CA GLU A 104 12.12 5.48 22.55
C GLU A 104 11.84 4.29 21.61
N ALA A 105 10.57 4.07 21.24
CA ALA A 105 10.20 3.03 20.29
C ALA A 105 10.77 3.25 18.88
N LEU A 106 10.97 4.50 18.47
CA LEU A 106 11.55 4.84 17.17
C LEU A 106 13.09 4.83 17.16
N ALA A 107 13.74 4.99 18.30
CA ALA A 107 15.20 5.10 18.39
C ALA A 107 15.96 3.94 17.69
N PRO A 108 15.55 2.66 17.82
CA PRO A 108 16.22 1.56 17.12
C PRO A 108 16.10 1.62 15.60
N LEU A 109 15.10 2.34 15.08
CA LEU A 109 14.86 2.48 13.64
C LEU A 109 15.71 3.57 12.99
N GLY A 110 16.32 4.45 13.80
CA GLY A 110 17.15 5.55 13.32
C GLY A 110 16.41 6.54 12.40
N THR A 111 15.09 6.67 12.56
CA THR A 111 14.30 7.59 11.73
C THR A 111 14.35 9.00 12.28
N ASP A 112 14.53 9.97 11.40
CA ASP A 112 14.41 11.40 11.69
C ASP A 112 13.29 12.03 10.86
N GLU A 113 13.18 13.36 10.94
CA GLU A 113 12.21 14.15 10.18
C GLU A 113 12.51 14.17 8.67
N ARG A 114 13.74 13.87 8.25
CA ARG A 114 14.17 13.98 6.85
C ARG A 114 13.70 12.74 6.08
N LYS A 115 13.09 12.97 4.92
CA LYS A 115 12.50 11.94 4.07
C LYS A 115 13.05 12.03 2.63
N PRO A 116 14.38 11.96 2.42
CA PRO A 116 14.98 12.12 1.09
C PRO A 116 14.50 11.06 0.09
N PHE A 117 14.08 9.89 0.58
CA PHE A 117 13.51 8.83 -0.25
C PHE A 117 12.21 9.24 -0.97
N LEU A 118 11.48 10.25 -0.48
CA LEU A 118 10.28 10.75 -1.16
C LEU A 118 10.59 11.41 -2.51
N GLU A 119 11.82 11.89 -2.70
CA GLU A 119 12.29 12.40 -3.98
C GLU A 119 13.18 11.40 -4.72
N THR A 120 14.06 10.73 -3.99
CA THR A 120 15.06 9.79 -4.56
C THR A 120 14.38 8.59 -5.19
N ALA A 121 13.32 8.04 -4.59
CA ALA A 121 12.58 6.95 -5.20
C ALA A 121 11.92 7.42 -6.51
N SER A 122 12.07 6.63 -7.58
CA SER A 122 11.53 6.96 -8.90
C SER A 122 10.00 6.97 -8.97
N CYS A 123 9.32 6.44 -7.94
CA CYS A 123 7.87 6.31 -7.88
C CYS A 123 7.39 6.30 -6.43
N LEU A 124 6.34 7.09 -6.13
CA LEU A 124 5.56 6.96 -4.91
C LEU A 124 4.19 6.34 -5.23
N ILE A 125 3.74 5.38 -4.41
CA ILE A 125 2.37 4.86 -4.46
C ILE A 125 1.66 5.36 -3.22
N VAL A 126 0.74 6.30 -3.39
CA VAL A 126 -0.09 6.84 -2.31
C VAL A 126 -1.43 6.12 -2.32
N ILE A 127 -1.81 5.55 -1.18
CA ILE A 127 -3.02 4.73 -1.05
C ILE A 127 -4.05 5.50 -0.23
N PHE A 128 -5.21 5.73 -0.81
CA PHE A 128 -6.35 6.36 -0.14
C PHE A 128 -7.47 5.36 0.10
N LEU A 129 -8.04 5.42 1.30
CA LEU A 129 -9.28 4.78 1.64
C LEU A 129 -10.47 5.65 1.20
N LYS A 130 -11.41 5.06 0.47
CA LYS A 130 -12.69 5.68 0.14
C LYS A 130 -13.72 5.32 1.21
N LYS A 131 -14.03 6.23 2.14
CA LYS A 131 -15.12 6.02 3.12
C LYS A 131 -16.50 6.01 2.45
N PHE A 132 -16.63 6.72 1.34
CA PHE A 132 -17.85 6.83 0.56
C PHE A 132 -17.56 6.70 -0.94
N SER A 133 -18.55 6.24 -1.68
CA SER A 133 -18.55 6.12 -3.14
C SER A 133 -19.83 6.72 -3.71
N PHE A 134 -19.87 7.00 -5.00
CA PHE A 134 -21.02 7.58 -5.70
C PHE A 134 -21.47 6.65 -6.82
N ASN A 135 -22.77 6.47 -6.98
CA ASN A 135 -23.33 5.71 -8.10
C ASN A 135 -23.44 6.60 -9.37
N ALA A 136 -23.92 6.01 -10.47
CA ALA A 136 -24.07 6.74 -11.75
C ALA A 136 -25.01 7.96 -11.68
N SER A 137 -25.93 8.02 -10.71
CA SER A 137 -26.82 9.17 -10.49
C SER A 137 -26.23 10.20 -9.51
N GLY A 138 -24.97 10.06 -9.09
CA GLY A 138 -24.33 10.94 -8.11
C GLY A 138 -24.79 10.73 -6.66
N LYS A 139 -25.57 9.68 -6.37
CA LYS A 139 -25.99 9.37 -4.99
C LYS A 139 -24.82 8.74 -4.23
N GLN A 140 -24.48 9.34 -3.10
CA GLN A 140 -23.47 8.83 -2.18
C GLN A 140 -23.94 7.55 -1.46
N PHE A 141 -23.03 6.59 -1.29
CA PHE A 141 -23.21 5.43 -0.44
C PHE A 141 -21.94 5.15 0.36
N LYS A 142 -22.10 4.47 1.50
CA LYS A 142 -21.02 4.15 2.43
C LYS A 142 -20.31 2.86 1.99
N ASN A 143 -18.98 2.85 2.09
CA ASN A 143 -18.21 1.61 2.00
C ASN A 143 -18.12 0.97 3.40
N TYR A 144 -18.26 -0.36 3.47
CA TYR A 144 -18.32 -1.09 4.74
C TYR A 144 -16.93 -1.52 5.19
N TYR A 145 -16.69 -1.49 6.51
CA TYR A 145 -15.42 -1.86 7.14
C TYR A 145 -14.22 -1.04 6.61
N THR A 146 -14.48 0.24 6.34
CA THR A 146 -13.51 1.29 5.99
C THR A 146 -13.32 2.24 7.14
#